data_AF-A0A177CNN9-F1
#
_entry.id   AF-A0A177CNN9-F1
#
_cell.length_a   1.000
_cell.length_b   1.000
_cell.length_c   1.000
_cell.angle_alpha   90.00
_cell.angle_beta   90.00
_cell.angle_gamma   90.00
#
_symmetry.space_group_name_H-M   'P 1'
#
loop_
_entity.id
_entity.type
_entity.pdbx_description
1 polymer ?
#
loop_
_entity_poly.entity_id
_entity_poly.type
_entity_poly.pdbx_seq_one_letter_code
_entity_poly.pdbx_strand_id
1 'polypeptide(L)'
;MASKPEEPSTSHSDAAVAPVEKQSEAPNSASTPQAPVTEKPTALPADPSEQPNGDKLPEPKTDEATAAAAPIPAPAPAASAGDAKSSPASPSWPETPAEHPLTKFFGQIEALTKEAAHNEVYGVTLSPTDEFHTKLILQKFLRANQNDLDKAKQQLLDTLKWRKEFDPTKAAGETFEKHSFEGLGWVIQVEGVPESTNKSDVVTFNIYGAVKDNKKTFGDLDAFLRWRVGLMERSVQHLNLSSATQPIPDFGAGPDPYQGIQVHDYLQVSFLRQDPLVKTATKKTIEVLGRYYPETLSRKFFVNVPLVMGWVYQAAKMIVSKETAKKFTVLSYGNALAGELGKGLPKEYGGEKGALSEIGEGMKLEG
;
A
#
# COMPACT_ATOMS: atom_id res chain seq x y z
N MET A 1 6.54 74.02 19.45
CA MET A 1 6.83 74.53 18.09
C MET A 1 8.34 74.49 17.88
N ALA A 2 8.75 74.25 16.64
CA ALA A 2 10.10 74.03 16.15
C ALA A 2 11.14 75.03 16.68
N SER A 3 12.42 74.62 16.70
CA SER A 3 13.51 75.26 15.92
C SER A 3 14.86 74.59 16.13
N LYS A 4 15.51 74.22 15.02
CA LYS A 4 16.98 74.11 14.80
C LYS A 4 17.55 75.56 14.74
N PRO A 5 18.84 75.93 14.97
CA PRO A 5 20.13 75.37 14.50
C PRO A 5 21.27 75.39 15.55
N GLU A 6 22.52 74.91 15.37
CA GLU A 6 23.65 75.40 14.54
C GLU A 6 24.92 74.55 14.88
N GLU A 7 25.89 74.41 13.96
CA GLU A 7 27.30 73.95 14.16
C GLU A 7 28.21 75.15 14.62
N PRO A 8 29.55 75.10 14.92
CA PRO A 8 30.63 74.17 14.47
C PRO A 8 31.86 73.94 15.45
N SER A 9 32.96 73.36 14.91
CA SER A 9 34.39 73.42 15.36
C SER A 9 34.86 72.39 16.42
N THR A 10 36.01 71.70 16.42
CA THR A 10 37.43 71.94 16.01
C THR A 10 38.18 70.57 15.94
N SER A 11 38.97 70.28 14.89
CA SER A 11 40.46 70.33 14.78
C SER A 11 41.31 69.09 15.15
N HIS A 12 42.08 68.64 14.14
CA HIS A 12 43.47 68.08 14.12
C HIS A 12 43.79 66.80 14.92
N SER A 13 44.65 65.85 14.51
CA SER A 13 45.72 65.65 13.51
C SER A 13 46.14 64.16 13.67
N ASP A 14 46.72 63.37 12.77
CA ASP A 14 47.80 63.53 11.79
C ASP A 14 47.75 62.26 10.88
N ALA A 15 47.66 62.39 9.56
CA ALA A 15 48.75 62.22 8.57
C ALA A 15 49.37 60.81 8.51
N ALA A 16 49.05 59.99 7.49
CA ALA A 16 49.60 59.94 6.11
C ALA A 16 50.71 58.85 6.02
N VAL A 17 50.85 58.02 4.98
CA VAL A 17 51.00 58.28 3.53
C VAL A 17 50.76 56.97 2.73
N ALA A 18 49.94 57.02 1.67
CA ALA A 18 49.91 56.12 0.48
C ALA A 18 50.82 56.73 -0.63
N PRO A 19 51.14 56.21 -1.86
CA PRO A 19 50.26 55.46 -2.80
C PRO A 19 51.01 54.46 -3.80
N VAL A 20 50.35 53.50 -4.46
CA VAL A 20 49.85 53.40 -5.88
C VAL A 20 50.86 53.08 -7.03
N GLU A 21 50.47 52.07 -7.85
CA GLU A 21 50.62 51.87 -9.32
C GLU A 21 51.71 51.01 -10.04
N LYS A 22 51.17 50.05 -10.82
CA LYS A 22 51.39 49.66 -12.24
C LYS A 22 52.67 48.97 -12.81
N GLN A 23 52.40 47.77 -13.34
CA GLN A 23 52.61 47.25 -14.72
C GLN A 23 54.00 46.87 -15.29
N SER A 24 54.02 45.62 -15.79
CA SER A 24 54.60 45.09 -17.05
C SER A 24 56.12 44.95 -17.22
N GLU A 25 56.58 43.72 -17.47
CA GLU A 25 57.34 43.35 -18.69
C GLU A 25 57.47 41.82 -18.84
N ALA A 26 57.20 41.34 -20.06
CA ALA A 26 57.71 40.08 -20.60
C ALA A 26 58.88 40.40 -21.54
N PRO A 27 59.78 39.46 -21.86
CA PRO A 27 59.58 38.72 -23.11
C PRO A 27 60.03 37.25 -23.10
N ASN A 28 59.85 36.65 -24.27
CA ASN A 28 59.60 35.25 -24.61
C ASN A 28 60.82 34.50 -25.19
N SER A 29 60.83 33.17 -25.08
CA SER A 29 61.26 32.12 -26.06
C SER A 29 61.96 30.94 -25.37
N ALA A 30 61.86 29.66 -25.76
CA ALA A 30 60.94 28.81 -26.54
C ALA A 30 61.57 27.39 -26.55
N SER A 31 60.78 26.31 -26.39
CA SER A 31 60.89 24.99 -27.10
C SER A 31 59.97 23.89 -26.50
N THR A 32 58.80 23.73 -27.13
CA THR A 32 58.06 22.50 -27.58
C THR A 32 57.94 21.18 -26.75
N PRO A 33 56.93 20.29 -27.01
CA PRO A 33 56.08 19.70 -25.96
C PRO A 33 56.06 18.16 -25.90
N GLN A 34 55.62 17.58 -24.77
CA GLN A 34 55.22 16.17 -24.68
C GLN A 34 53.97 15.98 -23.81
N ALA A 35 53.09 15.09 -24.28
CA ALA A 35 51.82 14.67 -23.68
C ALA A 35 51.99 13.59 -22.59
N PRO A 36 50.99 13.38 -21.72
CA PRO A 36 50.72 12.07 -21.12
C PRO A 36 49.29 11.61 -21.51
N VAL A 37 49.15 10.53 -22.27
CA VAL A 37 49.03 9.12 -21.85
C VAL A 37 47.84 8.86 -20.91
N THR A 38 46.89 8.13 -21.48
CA THR A 38 45.73 7.47 -20.90
C THR A 38 46.10 6.50 -19.78
N GLU A 39 45.46 6.62 -18.62
CA GLU A 39 45.38 5.53 -17.63
C GLU A 39 43.92 5.21 -17.27
N LYS A 40 43.66 3.91 -17.32
CA LYS A 40 42.42 3.19 -17.08
C LYS A 40 42.46 2.66 -15.64
N PRO A 41 41.38 2.75 -14.83
CA PRO A 41 41.36 2.02 -13.57
C PRO A 41 40.98 0.56 -13.82
N THR A 42 41.93 -0.28 -13.43
CA THR A 42 41.95 -1.73 -13.33
C THR A 42 40.84 -2.27 -12.43
N ALA A 43 40.44 -3.51 -12.71
CA ALA A 43 39.38 -4.22 -12.05
C ALA A 43 39.90 -5.14 -10.90
N LEU A 44 38.95 -5.50 -10.03
CA LEU A 44 38.90 -6.65 -9.08
C LEU A 44 39.67 -6.55 -7.73
N PRO A 45 39.31 -7.34 -6.68
CA PRO A 45 38.46 -8.55 -6.68
C PRO A 45 37.41 -8.71 -5.56
N ALA A 46 36.64 -9.79 -5.69
CA ALA A 46 35.74 -10.37 -4.70
C ALA A 46 36.40 -11.51 -3.89
N ASP A 47 36.04 -11.59 -2.58
CA ASP A 47 35.89 -12.73 -1.63
C ASP A 47 37.07 -13.71 -1.33
N PRO A 48 37.06 -14.58 -0.26
CA PRO A 48 36.15 -14.75 0.91
C PRO A 48 36.81 -15.12 2.29
N SER A 49 35.97 -15.17 3.34
CA SER A 49 35.99 -16.03 4.57
C SER A 49 37.08 -15.91 5.67
N GLU A 50 36.64 -15.61 6.90
CA GLU A 50 37.09 -16.27 8.14
C GLU A 50 36.04 -16.16 9.27
N GLN A 51 35.70 -17.30 9.88
CA GLN A 51 34.90 -17.49 11.12
C GLN A 51 35.85 -18.02 12.21
N PRO A 52 35.64 -17.82 13.53
CA PRO A 52 34.71 -18.69 14.28
C PRO A 52 34.01 -18.12 15.54
N ASN A 53 32.92 -18.81 15.94
CA ASN A 53 32.29 -19.07 17.27
C ASN A 53 32.42 -18.04 18.42
N GLY A 54 31.40 -17.73 19.22
CA GLY A 54 30.03 -18.21 19.31
C GLY A 54 29.39 -17.70 20.61
N ASP A 55 28.16 -17.20 20.53
CA ASP A 55 27.21 -17.27 21.65
C ASP A 55 25.79 -17.19 21.07
N LYS A 56 24.93 -18.07 21.59
CA LYS A 56 23.74 -18.61 20.93
C LYS A 56 22.47 -18.04 21.56
N LEU A 57 21.57 -17.46 20.78
CA LEU A 57 20.13 -17.29 21.08
C LEU A 57 19.36 -17.05 19.75
N PRO A 58 18.05 -17.37 19.65
CA PRO A 58 17.58 -18.53 18.89
C PRO A 58 16.76 -18.15 17.64
N GLU A 59 16.79 -19.06 16.67
CA GLU A 59 15.89 -19.07 15.51
C GLU A 59 14.43 -19.28 15.93
N PRO A 60 13.44 -18.60 15.32
CA PRO A 60 12.09 -19.10 15.30
C PRO A 60 11.98 -20.17 14.21
N LYS A 61 11.61 -21.38 14.63
CA LYS A 61 11.26 -22.49 13.75
C LYS A 61 10.21 -22.04 12.74
N THR A 62 10.54 -22.23 11.48
CA THR A 62 9.61 -22.08 10.36
C THR A 62 9.10 -23.48 10.07
N ASP A 63 7.86 -23.77 10.45
CA ASP A 63 7.13 -24.90 9.88
C ASP A 63 6.62 -24.46 8.51
N GLU A 64 7.45 -24.80 7.51
CA GLU A 64 7.26 -24.54 6.10
C GLU A 64 6.24 -25.54 5.54
N ALA A 65 5.03 -25.08 5.22
CA ALA A 65 4.07 -25.86 4.45
C ALA A 65 4.17 -25.48 2.97
N THR A 66 5.04 -26.20 2.27
CA THR A 66 5.16 -26.27 0.80
C THR A 66 3.83 -26.68 0.15
N ALA A 67 3.33 -25.90 -0.81
CA ALA A 67 2.31 -26.33 -1.76
C ALA A 67 2.88 -26.26 -3.19
N ALA A 68 3.35 -27.43 -3.65
CA ALA A 68 3.81 -27.67 -5.01
C ALA A 68 2.62 -27.79 -5.97
N ALA A 69 2.68 -27.08 -7.10
CA ALA A 69 1.69 -27.14 -8.17
C ALA A 69 2.08 -28.21 -9.21
N ALA A 70 1.16 -29.11 -9.55
CA ALA A 70 1.20 -29.99 -10.71
C ALA A 70 0.00 -29.69 -11.64
N PRO A 71 0.10 -29.93 -12.96
CA PRO A 71 -0.68 -29.23 -13.99
C PRO A 71 -2.04 -29.91 -14.30
N ILE A 72 -3.04 -29.10 -14.67
CA ILE A 72 -4.35 -29.54 -15.18
C ILE A 72 -4.47 -29.12 -16.67
N PRO A 73 -5.09 -29.92 -17.56
CA PRO A 73 -5.19 -29.66 -18.99
C PRO A 73 -6.36 -28.74 -19.36
N ALA A 74 -6.28 -28.14 -20.56
CA ALA A 74 -7.25 -27.21 -21.17
C ALA A 74 -8.30 -27.94 -22.07
N PRO A 75 -9.25 -27.27 -22.76
CA PRO A 75 -10.67 -27.23 -22.40
C PRO A 75 -11.65 -27.64 -23.53
N ALA A 76 -12.97 -27.64 -23.27
CA ALA A 76 -14.04 -27.74 -24.29
C ALA A 76 -15.34 -27.01 -23.85
N PRO A 77 -16.21 -26.57 -24.78
CA PRO A 77 -16.71 -25.18 -24.79
C PRO A 77 -18.20 -24.94 -24.45
N ALA A 78 -18.47 -23.64 -24.29
CA ALA A 78 -19.69 -22.89 -24.01
C ALA A 78 -21.04 -23.40 -24.57
N ALA A 79 -22.10 -23.16 -23.79
CA ALA A 79 -23.46 -23.01 -24.28
C ALA A 79 -24.12 -21.76 -23.68
N SER A 80 -24.72 -20.96 -24.57
CA SER A 80 -25.35 -19.65 -24.35
C SER A 80 -26.63 -19.72 -23.51
N ALA A 81 -26.90 -18.66 -22.74
CA ALA A 81 -28.24 -18.39 -22.20
C ALA A 81 -28.67 -16.98 -22.60
N GLY A 82 -29.86 -16.91 -23.22
CA GLY A 82 -30.49 -15.71 -23.74
C GLY A 82 -31.21 -14.87 -22.68
N ASP A 83 -31.47 -13.63 -23.08
CA ASP A 83 -32.15 -12.59 -22.34
C ASP A 83 -33.53 -12.97 -21.81
N ALA A 84 -33.76 -12.69 -20.52
CA ALA A 84 -35.09 -12.45 -19.97
C ALA A 84 -35.03 -11.31 -18.94
N LYS A 85 -35.75 -10.21 -19.23
CA LYS A 85 -36.01 -9.08 -18.32
C LYS A 85 -36.75 -9.56 -17.06
N SER A 86 -36.28 -9.15 -15.88
CA SER A 86 -37.02 -9.29 -14.61
C SER A 86 -36.93 -8.02 -13.75
N SER A 87 -38.03 -7.71 -13.06
CA SER A 87 -38.10 -6.79 -11.90
C SER A 87 -36.98 -7.12 -10.90
N PRO A 88 -36.50 -6.18 -10.06
CA PRO A 88 -35.32 -6.42 -9.24
C PRO A 88 -35.60 -7.51 -8.21
N ALA A 89 -35.22 -8.73 -8.53
CA ALA A 89 -35.20 -9.85 -7.61
C ALA A 89 -34.15 -9.54 -6.54
N SER A 90 -34.47 -9.83 -5.28
CA SER A 90 -33.47 -9.82 -4.21
C SER A 90 -32.27 -10.67 -4.62
N PRO A 91 -31.04 -10.26 -4.27
CA PRO A 91 -29.85 -11.00 -4.68
C PRO A 91 -29.91 -12.42 -4.11
N SER A 92 -29.60 -13.39 -4.96
CA SER A 92 -29.62 -14.80 -4.61
C SER A 92 -28.24 -15.41 -4.86
N TRP A 93 -27.86 -16.33 -3.98
CA TRP A 93 -26.62 -17.06 -4.11
C TRP A 93 -26.89 -18.35 -4.90
N PRO A 94 -26.02 -18.77 -5.84
CA PRO A 94 -26.19 -20.03 -6.56
C PRO A 94 -26.33 -21.21 -5.60
N GLU A 95 -27.21 -22.17 -5.93
CA GLU A 95 -27.36 -23.37 -5.10
C GLU A 95 -26.03 -24.13 -5.01
N THR A 96 -25.69 -24.53 -3.79
CA THR A 96 -24.45 -25.25 -3.49
C THR A 96 -24.83 -26.57 -2.81
N PRO A 97 -24.22 -27.71 -3.19
CA PRO A 97 -24.52 -29.01 -2.56
C PRO A 97 -24.31 -28.99 -1.04
N ALA A 98 -24.95 -29.90 -0.32
CA ALA A 98 -24.79 -30.02 1.15
C ALA A 98 -23.32 -30.22 1.58
N GLU A 99 -22.55 -30.93 0.75
CA GLU A 99 -21.14 -31.20 1.02
C GLU A 99 -20.21 -30.02 0.68
N HIS A 100 -20.73 -28.98 0.01
CA HIS A 100 -19.94 -27.82 -0.40
C HIS A 100 -19.40 -27.05 0.83
N PRO A 101 -18.12 -26.62 0.83
CA PRO A 101 -17.52 -25.91 1.96
C PRO A 101 -18.33 -24.68 2.39
N LEU A 102 -18.83 -23.88 1.45
CA LEU A 102 -19.65 -22.70 1.76
C LEU A 102 -20.95 -23.06 2.49
N THR A 103 -21.64 -24.13 2.08
CA THR A 103 -22.88 -24.59 2.73
C THR A 103 -22.62 -25.03 4.16
N LYS A 104 -21.56 -25.83 4.36
CA LYS A 104 -21.13 -26.26 5.71
C LYS A 104 -20.71 -25.08 6.57
N PHE A 105 -20.00 -24.11 5.99
CA PHE A 105 -19.53 -22.93 6.70
C PHE A 105 -20.70 -22.06 7.16
N PHE A 106 -21.66 -21.82 6.26
CA PHE A 106 -22.87 -21.06 6.55
C PHE A 106 -23.67 -21.68 7.71
N GLY A 107 -23.80 -23.01 7.72
CA GLY A 107 -24.45 -23.74 8.82
C GLY A 107 -23.78 -23.60 10.20
N GLN A 108 -22.57 -23.02 10.29
CA GLN A 108 -21.83 -22.83 11.54
C GLN A 108 -21.80 -21.37 12.01
N ILE A 109 -22.44 -20.44 11.28
CA ILE A 109 -22.27 -19.01 11.52
C ILE A 109 -22.82 -18.55 12.88
N GLU A 110 -23.95 -19.11 13.34
CA GLU A 110 -24.51 -18.78 14.66
C GLU A 110 -23.56 -19.20 15.79
N ALA A 111 -22.93 -20.37 15.68
CA ALA A 111 -21.99 -20.86 16.69
C ALA A 111 -20.74 -19.98 16.74
N LEU A 112 -20.17 -19.64 15.58
CA LEU A 112 -18.97 -18.80 15.47
C LEU A 112 -19.19 -17.39 16.01
N THR A 113 -20.31 -16.76 15.64
CA THR A 113 -20.66 -15.41 16.09
C THR A 113 -20.99 -15.36 17.58
N LYS A 114 -21.63 -16.41 18.12
CA LYS A 114 -21.86 -16.57 19.57
C LYS A 114 -20.55 -16.73 20.33
N GLU A 115 -19.62 -17.54 19.82
CA GLU A 115 -18.30 -17.73 20.45
C GLU A 115 -17.47 -16.44 20.46
N ALA A 116 -17.44 -15.71 19.35
CA ALA A 116 -16.76 -14.42 19.29
C ALA A 116 -17.48 -13.32 20.11
N ALA A 117 -18.77 -13.52 20.39
CA ALA A 117 -19.67 -12.49 20.92
C ALA A 117 -19.58 -11.19 20.09
N HIS A 118 -19.52 -11.36 18.76
CA HIS A 118 -19.48 -10.33 17.72
C HIS A 118 -19.87 -10.98 16.38
N ASN A 119 -20.54 -10.23 15.50
CA ASN A 119 -21.10 -10.76 14.26
C ASN A 119 -21.03 -9.81 13.07
N GLU A 120 -20.15 -8.80 13.08
CA GLU A 120 -19.99 -7.85 11.98
C GLU A 120 -18.64 -8.03 11.30
N VAL A 121 -18.65 -8.03 9.97
CA VAL A 121 -17.44 -7.98 9.13
C VAL A 121 -17.72 -7.11 7.90
N TYR A 122 -16.91 -6.07 7.69
CA TYR A 122 -16.91 -5.22 6.49
C TYR A 122 -18.26 -4.55 6.18
N GLY A 123 -18.99 -4.12 7.21
CA GLY A 123 -20.32 -3.52 7.12
C GLY A 123 -21.46 -4.54 6.99
N VAL A 124 -21.17 -5.84 7.05
CA VAL A 124 -22.16 -6.91 6.95
C VAL A 124 -22.36 -7.59 8.30
N THR A 125 -23.61 -7.63 8.76
CA THR A 125 -24.01 -8.43 9.93
C THR A 125 -24.20 -9.88 9.50
N LEU A 126 -23.34 -10.78 9.99
CA LEU A 126 -23.40 -12.21 9.70
C LEU A 126 -24.61 -12.82 10.42
N SER A 127 -25.55 -13.35 9.64
CA SER A 127 -26.82 -13.90 10.12
C SER A 127 -27.33 -15.01 9.21
N PRO A 128 -27.92 -16.10 9.75
CA PRO A 128 -28.58 -17.12 8.94
C PRO A 128 -29.79 -16.58 8.17
N THR A 129 -30.36 -15.43 8.58
CA THR A 129 -31.50 -14.80 7.89
C THR A 129 -31.09 -13.95 6.69
N ASP A 130 -29.82 -13.56 6.61
CA ASP A 130 -29.25 -12.81 5.47
C ASP A 130 -28.22 -13.70 4.77
N GLU A 131 -28.74 -14.71 4.09
CA GLU A 131 -27.94 -15.77 3.49
C GLU A 131 -26.96 -15.22 2.45
N PHE A 132 -27.39 -14.30 1.59
CA PHE A 132 -26.57 -13.79 0.50
C PHE A 132 -25.35 -13.03 1.02
N HIS A 133 -25.54 -12.01 1.86
CA HIS A 133 -24.41 -11.20 2.33
C HIS A 133 -23.54 -11.96 3.33
N THR A 134 -24.13 -12.86 4.12
CA THR A 134 -23.33 -13.74 4.97
C THR A 134 -22.44 -14.64 4.11
N LYS A 135 -22.99 -15.31 3.10
CA LYS A 135 -22.20 -16.12 2.15
C LYS A 135 -21.13 -15.30 1.43
N LEU A 136 -21.40 -14.03 1.10
CA LEU A 136 -20.42 -13.11 0.53
C LEU A 136 -19.15 -13.01 1.39
N ILE A 137 -19.33 -12.79 2.71
CA ILE A 137 -18.20 -12.74 3.64
C ILE A 137 -17.54 -14.10 3.77
N LEU A 138 -18.31 -15.17 3.98
CA LEU A 138 -17.75 -16.52 4.15
C LEU A 138 -16.93 -16.98 2.93
N GLN A 139 -17.37 -16.62 1.73
CA GLN A 139 -16.67 -16.94 0.50
C GLN A 139 -15.29 -16.26 0.42
N LYS A 140 -15.15 -15.03 0.92
CA LYS A 140 -13.84 -14.35 1.02
C LYS A 140 -12.86 -15.13 1.91
N PHE A 141 -13.32 -15.63 3.06
CA PHE A 141 -12.50 -16.44 3.96
C PHE A 141 -12.17 -17.81 3.36
N LEU A 142 -13.11 -18.48 2.69
CA LEU A 142 -12.83 -19.74 1.99
C LEU A 142 -11.78 -19.57 0.91
N ARG A 143 -11.92 -18.54 0.06
CA ARG A 143 -10.96 -18.25 -1.01
C ARG A 143 -9.56 -17.96 -0.49
N ALA A 144 -9.45 -17.17 0.58
CA ALA A 144 -8.17 -16.89 1.23
C ALA A 144 -7.48 -18.15 1.80
N ASN A 145 -8.26 -19.19 2.12
CA ASN A 145 -7.76 -20.46 2.64
C ASN A 145 -7.87 -21.61 1.61
N GLN A 146 -7.97 -21.31 0.32
CA GLN A 146 -8.01 -22.32 -0.75
C GLN A 146 -9.11 -23.38 -0.56
N ASN A 147 -10.28 -22.94 -0.07
CA ASN A 147 -11.43 -23.76 0.31
C ASN A 147 -11.22 -24.74 1.48
N ASP A 148 -10.13 -24.58 2.24
CA ASP A 148 -9.92 -25.28 3.52
C ASP A 148 -10.89 -24.72 4.58
N LEU A 149 -11.96 -25.47 4.85
CA LEU A 149 -13.04 -25.05 5.73
C LEU A 149 -12.56 -24.79 7.16
N ASP A 150 -11.66 -25.61 7.70
CA ASP A 150 -11.22 -25.47 9.08
C ASP A 150 -10.36 -24.22 9.28
N LYS A 151 -9.45 -23.94 8.33
CA LYS A 151 -8.67 -22.71 8.35
C LYS A 151 -9.54 -21.47 8.13
N ALA A 152 -10.50 -21.52 7.22
CA ALA A 152 -11.42 -20.41 6.95
C ALA A 152 -12.26 -20.07 8.19
N LYS A 153 -12.78 -21.07 8.90
CA LYS A 153 -13.50 -20.89 10.18
C LYS A 153 -12.61 -20.26 11.24
N GLN A 154 -11.40 -20.77 11.42
CA GLN A 154 -10.48 -20.23 12.42
C GLN A 154 -10.12 -18.78 12.11
N GLN A 155 -9.84 -18.45 10.84
CA GLN A 155 -9.53 -17.08 10.44
C GLN A 155 -10.73 -16.14 10.64
N LEU A 156 -11.95 -16.58 10.32
CA LEU A 156 -13.16 -15.79 10.58
C LEU A 156 -13.37 -15.57 12.08
N LEU A 157 -13.23 -16.61 12.90
CA LEU A 157 -13.37 -16.53 14.35
C LEU A 157 -12.36 -15.54 14.96
N ASP A 158 -11.10 -15.64 14.54
CA ASP A 158 -10.05 -14.71 14.96
C ASP A 158 -10.36 -13.28 14.52
N THR A 159 -10.91 -13.12 13.31
CA THR A 159 -11.32 -11.81 12.78
C THR A 159 -12.45 -11.22 13.59
N LEU A 160 -13.49 -11.99 13.93
CA LEU A 160 -14.62 -11.51 14.74
C LEU A 160 -14.16 -11.08 16.13
N LYS A 161 -13.28 -11.87 16.78
CA LYS A 161 -12.70 -11.54 18.09
C LYS A 161 -11.87 -10.25 18.01
N TRP A 162 -11.00 -10.15 17.00
CA TRP A 162 -10.19 -8.96 16.79
C TRP A 162 -11.03 -7.72 16.46
N ARG A 163 -12.07 -7.83 15.62
CA ARG A 163 -12.96 -6.70 15.29
C ARG A 163 -13.69 -6.18 16.52
N LYS A 164 -14.09 -7.08 17.43
CA LYS A 164 -14.69 -6.71 18.73
C LYS A 164 -13.73 -5.91 19.62
N GLU A 165 -12.46 -6.33 19.67
CA GLU A 165 -11.45 -5.72 20.54
C GLU A 165 -10.87 -4.42 19.96
N PHE A 166 -10.53 -4.45 18.66
CA PHE A 166 -9.89 -3.34 17.96
C PHE A 166 -10.88 -2.27 17.49
N ASP A 167 -12.11 -2.66 17.17
CA ASP A 167 -13.16 -1.80 16.62
C ASP A 167 -12.66 -0.96 15.41
N PRO A 168 -12.44 -1.61 14.24
CA PRO A 168 -11.97 -0.94 13.04
C PRO A 168 -12.99 0.05 12.48
N THR A 169 -14.29 -0.20 12.70
CA THR A 169 -15.37 0.72 12.33
C THR A 169 -15.26 2.04 13.07
N LYS A 170 -14.94 2.01 14.37
CA LYS A 170 -14.59 3.23 15.11
C LYS A 170 -13.33 3.89 14.54
N ALA A 171 -12.33 3.12 14.12
CA ALA A 171 -11.06 3.65 13.57
C ALA A 171 -11.30 4.49 12.33
N ALA A 172 -12.22 4.03 11.47
CA ALA A 172 -12.63 4.75 10.27
C ALA A 172 -13.21 6.14 10.58
N GLY A 173 -13.82 6.32 11.76
CA GLY A 173 -14.45 7.56 12.20
C GLY A 173 -13.59 8.46 13.09
N GLU A 174 -12.43 7.99 13.52
CA GLU A 174 -11.52 8.70 14.43
C GLU A 174 -10.85 9.92 13.78
N THR A 175 -10.44 10.85 14.64
CA THR A 175 -9.65 12.02 14.30
C THR A 175 -8.21 11.78 14.71
N PHE A 176 -7.26 12.21 13.88
CA PHE A 176 -5.84 11.97 14.11
C PHE A 176 -5.03 13.27 14.04
N GLU A 177 -3.85 13.25 14.63
CA GLU A 177 -2.92 14.39 14.61
C GLU A 177 -2.47 14.74 13.20
N LYS A 178 -2.79 15.97 12.75
CA LYS A 178 -2.45 16.47 11.41
C LYS A 178 -0.95 16.38 11.15
N HIS A 179 -0.14 16.74 12.12
CA HIS A 179 1.31 16.73 12.00
C HIS A 179 1.91 15.33 11.80
N SER A 180 1.16 14.27 12.13
CA SER A 180 1.59 12.88 11.98
C SER A 180 1.10 12.23 10.68
N PHE A 181 -0.08 12.62 10.19
CA PHE A 181 -0.78 11.87 9.14
C PHE A 181 -1.30 12.70 7.94
N GLU A 182 -1.12 14.02 7.94
CA GLU A 182 -1.53 14.87 6.81
C GLU A 182 -0.90 14.41 5.50
N GLY A 183 -1.76 14.24 4.48
CA GLY A 183 -1.34 13.88 3.12
C GLY A 183 -0.91 12.43 2.94
N LEU A 184 -0.94 11.59 3.99
CA LEU A 184 -0.39 10.23 3.92
C LEU A 184 -1.37 9.19 3.36
N GLY A 185 -2.67 9.47 3.30
CA GLY A 185 -3.68 8.45 3.00
C GLY A 185 -4.94 9.01 2.38
N TRP A 186 -5.38 8.42 1.27
CA TRP A 186 -6.54 8.87 0.50
C TRP A 186 -7.30 7.69 -0.11
N VAL A 187 -8.62 7.80 -0.19
CA VAL A 187 -9.48 6.87 -0.93
C VAL A 187 -10.17 7.62 -2.07
N ILE A 188 -10.19 7.04 -3.26
CA ILE A 188 -10.96 7.53 -4.41
C ILE A 188 -11.73 6.39 -5.06
N GLN A 189 -12.73 6.76 -5.86
CA GLN A 189 -13.39 5.86 -6.79
C GLN A 189 -13.03 6.26 -8.22
N VAL A 190 -12.70 5.28 -9.05
CA VAL A 190 -12.29 5.48 -10.45
C VAL A 190 -13.14 4.61 -11.36
N GLU A 191 -13.56 5.16 -12.49
CA GLU A 191 -14.32 4.43 -13.50
C GLU A 191 -13.44 4.03 -14.69
N GLY A 192 -13.80 2.93 -15.35
CA GLY A 192 -13.14 2.50 -16.59
C GLY A 192 -11.71 2.00 -16.40
N VAL A 193 -11.41 1.36 -15.26
CA VAL A 193 -10.11 0.73 -15.01
C VAL A 193 -9.89 -0.40 -16.02
N PRO A 194 -8.75 -0.41 -16.73
CA PRO A 194 -8.40 -1.52 -17.62
C PRO A 194 -8.45 -2.86 -16.89
N GLU A 195 -9.02 -3.88 -17.55
CA GLU A 195 -9.17 -5.26 -17.05
C GLU A 195 -10.12 -5.43 -15.84
N SER A 196 -10.72 -4.34 -15.34
CA SER A 196 -11.76 -4.43 -14.32
C SER A 196 -13.12 -4.74 -14.95
N THR A 197 -13.87 -5.64 -14.30
CA THR A 197 -15.28 -5.89 -14.63
C THR A 197 -16.22 -4.90 -13.95
N ASN A 198 -15.71 -4.10 -13.01
CA ASN A 198 -16.50 -3.14 -12.25
C ASN A 198 -16.66 -1.85 -13.04
N LYS A 199 -17.83 -1.20 -12.89
CA LYS A 199 -18.04 0.14 -13.42
C LYS A 199 -17.16 1.17 -12.69
N SER A 200 -17.04 1.01 -11.38
CA SER A 200 -16.28 1.87 -10.47
C SER A 200 -15.44 0.99 -9.55
N ASP A 201 -14.16 1.31 -9.40
CA ASP A 201 -13.22 0.63 -8.52
C ASP A 201 -12.74 1.56 -7.42
N VAL A 202 -12.55 1.01 -6.22
CA VAL A 202 -12.03 1.74 -5.06
C VAL A 202 -10.51 1.67 -5.07
N VAL A 203 -9.84 2.83 -5.00
CA VAL A 203 -8.38 2.93 -4.95
C VAL A 203 -7.95 3.61 -3.66
N THR A 204 -7.10 2.95 -2.87
CA THR A 204 -6.52 3.50 -1.64
C THR A 204 -5.06 3.85 -1.86
N PHE A 205 -4.72 5.13 -1.67
CA PHE A 205 -3.37 5.66 -1.74
C PHE A 205 -2.74 5.73 -0.36
N ASN A 206 -1.49 5.27 -0.24
CA ASN A 206 -0.63 5.43 0.92
C ASN A 206 0.64 6.17 0.47
N ILE A 207 0.80 7.43 0.87
CA ILE A 207 1.85 8.33 0.37
C ILE A 207 3.02 8.35 1.35
N TYR A 208 3.78 7.26 1.41
CA TYR A 208 4.92 7.16 2.34
C TYR A 208 6.03 8.18 2.05
N GLY A 209 6.15 8.62 0.80
CA GLY A 209 7.02 9.72 0.39
C GLY A 209 6.74 11.06 1.07
N ALA A 210 5.52 11.27 1.58
CA ALA A 210 5.13 12.51 2.25
C ALA A 210 5.41 12.52 3.76
N VAL A 211 5.97 11.43 4.32
CA VAL A 211 6.32 11.38 5.75
C VAL A 211 7.46 12.35 6.03
N LYS A 212 7.18 13.35 6.88
CA LYS A 212 8.14 14.39 7.27
C LYS A 212 9.00 13.99 8.49
N ASP A 213 8.45 13.19 9.39
CA ASP A 213 9.08 12.79 10.65
C ASP A 213 8.65 11.37 11.04
N ASN A 214 9.57 10.41 10.91
CA ASN A 214 9.29 9.01 11.24
C ASN A 214 8.89 8.80 12.70
N LYS A 215 9.45 9.58 13.63
CA LYS A 215 9.15 9.42 15.05
C LYS A 215 7.74 9.90 15.36
N LYS A 216 7.28 10.97 14.72
CA LYS A 216 5.89 11.46 14.89
C LYS A 216 4.88 10.52 14.24
N THR A 217 5.16 10.01 13.04
CA THR A 217 4.23 9.14 12.31
C THR A 217 4.22 7.70 12.82
N PHE A 218 5.37 7.14 13.23
CA PHE A 218 5.51 5.71 13.55
C PHE A 218 5.98 5.44 14.99
N GLY A 219 6.29 6.48 15.78
CA GLY A 219 6.77 6.32 17.16
C GLY A 219 5.67 5.83 18.11
N ASP A 220 4.43 6.21 17.86
CA ASP A 220 3.25 5.61 18.47
C ASP A 220 2.65 4.58 17.50
N LEU A 221 3.00 3.31 17.73
CA LEU A 221 2.58 2.21 16.87
C LEU A 221 1.06 2.01 16.91
N ASP A 222 0.42 2.22 18.06
CA ASP A 222 -1.02 1.99 18.21
C ASP A 222 -1.80 3.08 17.46
N ALA A 223 -1.42 4.35 17.63
CA ALA A 223 -2.00 5.45 16.87
C ALA A 223 -1.81 5.27 15.35
N PHE A 224 -0.62 4.83 14.92
CA PHE A 224 -0.36 4.52 13.53
C PHE A 224 -1.25 3.38 13.01
N LEU A 225 -1.41 2.30 13.77
CA LEU A 225 -2.26 1.17 13.38
C LEU A 225 -3.74 1.56 13.34
N ARG A 226 -4.22 2.37 14.30
CA ARG A 226 -5.57 2.95 14.26
C ARG A 226 -5.80 3.74 12.99
N TRP A 227 -4.87 4.64 12.64
CA TRP A 227 -4.96 5.41 11.40
C TRP A 227 -4.94 4.51 10.15
N ARG A 228 -3.99 3.57 10.08
CA ARG A 228 -3.80 2.72 8.89
C ARG A 228 -4.94 1.74 8.67
N VAL A 229 -5.49 1.19 9.75
CA VAL A 229 -6.68 0.33 9.71
C VAL A 229 -7.92 1.16 9.43
N GLY A 230 -8.07 2.36 10.01
CA GLY A 230 -9.18 3.26 9.71
C GLY A 230 -9.27 3.62 8.24
N LEU A 231 -8.13 3.92 7.60
CA LEU A 231 -8.06 4.16 6.17
C LEU A 231 -8.47 2.92 5.35
N MET A 232 -8.03 1.73 5.77
CA MET A 232 -8.43 0.46 5.14
C MET A 232 -9.92 0.20 5.29
N GLU A 233 -10.48 0.43 6.48
CA GLU A 233 -11.89 0.19 6.75
C GLU A 233 -12.77 1.12 5.93
N ARG A 234 -12.37 2.40 5.75
CA ARG A 234 -13.08 3.31 4.84
C ARG A 234 -13.05 2.83 3.40
N SER A 235 -11.93 2.31 2.91
CA SER A 235 -11.88 1.78 1.55
C SER A 235 -12.77 0.54 1.39
N VAL A 236 -12.84 -0.32 2.40
CA VAL A 236 -13.75 -1.46 2.43
C VAL A 236 -15.22 -1.02 2.48
N GLN A 237 -15.55 0.03 3.24
CA GLN A 237 -16.90 0.61 3.25
C GLN A 237 -17.33 1.09 1.85
N HIS A 238 -16.41 1.64 1.06
CA HIS A 238 -16.69 2.03 -0.33
C HIS A 238 -16.91 0.85 -1.28
N LEU A 239 -16.48 -0.38 -0.93
CA LEU A 239 -16.86 -1.58 -1.68
C LEU A 239 -18.35 -1.92 -1.50
N ASN A 240 -18.99 -1.33 -0.49
CA ASN A 240 -20.42 -1.43 -0.21
C ASN A 240 -20.96 -2.88 -0.25
N LEU A 241 -20.29 -3.78 0.47
CA LEU A 241 -20.62 -5.20 0.52
C LEU A 241 -22.06 -5.46 0.98
N SER A 242 -22.62 -4.58 1.81
CA SER A 242 -24.03 -4.63 2.27
C SER A 242 -25.07 -4.37 1.17
N SER A 243 -24.65 -3.88 0.00
CA SER A 243 -25.50 -3.72 -1.18
C SER A 243 -25.01 -4.56 -2.37
N ALA A 244 -24.14 -5.53 -2.11
CA ALA A 244 -23.67 -6.46 -3.11
C ALA A 244 -24.84 -7.24 -3.72
N THR A 245 -24.77 -7.52 -5.02
CA THR A 245 -25.82 -8.26 -5.73
C THR A 245 -25.32 -9.44 -6.54
N GLN A 246 -24.01 -9.48 -6.82
CA GLN A 246 -23.35 -10.59 -7.49
C GLN A 246 -22.65 -11.51 -6.49
N PRO A 247 -22.76 -12.85 -6.63
CA PRO A 247 -22.02 -13.78 -5.79
C PRO A 247 -20.52 -13.72 -6.12
N ILE A 248 -19.70 -14.15 -5.16
CA ILE A 248 -18.26 -14.36 -5.39
C ILE A 248 -18.07 -15.82 -5.83
N PRO A 249 -17.34 -16.09 -6.92
CA PRO A 249 -17.09 -17.46 -7.38
C PRO A 249 -16.16 -18.23 -6.44
N ASP A 250 -16.12 -19.55 -6.58
CA ASP A 250 -15.19 -20.41 -5.84
C ASP A 250 -13.72 -20.08 -6.07
N PHE A 251 -12.88 -20.50 -5.12
CA PHE A 251 -11.44 -20.39 -5.24
C PHE A 251 -10.98 -21.00 -6.58
N GLY A 252 -10.29 -20.20 -7.39
CA GLY A 252 -9.82 -20.60 -8.72
C GLY A 252 -10.86 -20.56 -9.85
N ALA A 253 -12.13 -20.23 -9.56
CA ALA A 253 -13.21 -20.20 -10.55
C ALA A 253 -13.51 -18.81 -11.14
N GLY A 254 -12.81 -17.77 -10.69
CA GLY A 254 -12.95 -16.41 -11.21
C GLY A 254 -12.54 -15.32 -10.23
N PRO A 255 -12.58 -14.04 -10.68
CA PRO A 255 -12.28 -12.90 -9.83
C PRO A 255 -13.38 -12.66 -8.80
N ASP A 256 -12.99 -12.09 -7.66
CA ASP A 256 -13.92 -11.50 -6.70
C ASP A 256 -14.15 -10.03 -7.10
N PRO A 257 -15.37 -9.61 -7.46
CA PRO A 257 -15.63 -8.25 -7.92
C PRO A 257 -15.58 -7.22 -6.78
N TYR A 258 -15.59 -7.65 -5.52
CA TYR A 258 -15.62 -6.76 -4.36
C TYR A 258 -14.25 -6.64 -3.70
N GLN A 259 -13.30 -6.12 -4.47
CA GLN A 259 -11.92 -5.91 -4.04
C GLN A 259 -11.46 -4.51 -4.41
N GLY A 260 -10.64 -3.91 -3.55
CA GLY A 260 -10.03 -2.60 -3.79
C GLY A 260 -8.63 -2.71 -4.37
N ILE A 261 -8.18 -1.60 -4.93
CA ILE A 261 -6.82 -1.41 -5.44
C ILE A 261 -6.03 -0.62 -4.40
N GLN A 262 -4.78 -1.02 -4.13
CA GLN A 262 -3.90 -0.25 -3.25
C GLN A 262 -2.72 0.35 -4.02
N VAL A 263 -2.42 1.61 -3.76
CA VAL A 263 -1.28 2.33 -4.31
C VAL A 263 -0.39 2.77 -3.15
N HIS A 264 0.88 2.41 -3.21
CA HIS A 264 1.91 2.90 -2.30
C HIS A 264 2.86 3.80 -3.07
N ASP A 265 2.98 5.05 -2.65
CA ASP A 265 3.88 6.02 -3.24
C ASP A 265 5.15 6.17 -2.40
N TYR A 266 6.30 5.90 -3.03
CA TYR A 266 7.62 5.96 -2.41
C TYR A 266 8.48 7.11 -2.93
N LEU A 267 7.88 8.14 -3.54
CA LEU A 267 8.61 9.33 -3.98
C LEU A 267 9.44 9.90 -2.83
N GLN A 268 10.74 10.15 -3.04
CA GLN A 268 11.68 10.66 -2.02
C GLN A 268 11.91 9.76 -0.80
N VAL A 269 11.40 8.53 -0.78
CA VAL A 269 11.76 7.58 0.29
C VAL A 269 13.22 7.14 0.13
N SER A 270 14.01 7.32 1.19
CA SER A 270 15.37 6.79 1.24
C SER A 270 15.35 5.29 1.54
N PHE A 271 15.93 4.50 0.63
CA PHE A 271 16.04 3.04 0.76
C PHE A 271 17.37 2.58 1.37
N LEU A 272 18.32 3.50 1.61
CA LEU A 272 19.68 3.18 2.06
C LEU A 272 19.74 2.78 3.54
N ARG A 273 18.83 3.29 4.36
CA ARG A 273 18.72 2.92 5.78
C ARG A 273 17.25 2.96 6.20
N GLN A 274 16.65 1.79 6.33
CA GLN A 274 15.29 1.67 6.84
C GLN A 274 15.24 1.89 8.35
N ASP A 275 14.50 2.90 8.76
CA ASP A 275 14.21 3.24 10.16
C ASP A 275 13.52 2.07 10.90
N PRO A 276 13.97 1.68 12.11
CA PRO A 276 13.35 0.60 12.88
C PRO A 276 11.87 0.80 13.20
N LEU A 277 11.40 2.04 13.38
CA LEU A 277 9.99 2.36 13.63
C LEU A 277 9.16 2.04 12.38
N VAL A 278 9.64 2.45 11.20
CA VAL A 278 9.01 2.16 9.91
C VAL A 278 8.93 0.66 9.67
N LYS A 279 10.02 -0.09 9.95
CA LYS A 279 10.02 -1.55 9.84
C LYS A 279 8.99 -2.21 10.74
N THR A 280 8.91 -1.77 12.00
CA THR A 280 7.97 -2.32 12.99
C THR A 280 6.53 -2.05 12.58
N ALA A 281 6.22 -0.81 12.21
CA ALA A 281 4.91 -0.38 11.72
C ALA A 281 4.49 -1.14 10.45
N THR A 282 5.42 -1.31 9.50
CA THR A 282 5.19 -2.07 8.27
C THR A 282 4.90 -3.54 8.55
N LYS A 283 5.73 -4.19 9.38
CA LYS A 283 5.55 -5.59 9.77
C LYS A 283 4.18 -5.80 10.43
N LYS A 284 3.82 -4.94 11.38
CA LYS A 284 2.53 -5.03 12.08
C LYS A 284 1.34 -4.77 11.17
N THR A 285 1.46 -3.84 10.22
CA THR A 285 0.43 -3.62 9.21
C THR A 285 0.22 -4.86 8.33
N ILE A 286 1.30 -5.51 7.89
CA ILE A 286 1.21 -6.73 7.09
C ILE A 286 0.55 -7.86 7.89
N GLU A 287 0.95 -8.04 9.16
CA GLU A 287 0.35 -9.03 10.06
C GLU A 287 -1.17 -8.80 10.22
N VAL A 288 -1.57 -7.57 10.56
CA VAL A 288 -2.98 -7.21 10.81
C VAL A 288 -3.82 -7.35 9.53
N LEU A 289 -3.39 -6.73 8.43
CA LEU A 289 -4.16 -6.75 7.18
C LEU A 289 -4.19 -8.14 6.54
N GLY A 290 -3.09 -8.88 6.61
CA GLY A 290 -3.03 -10.26 6.09
C GLY A 290 -3.95 -11.21 6.86
N ARG A 291 -4.08 -11.02 8.18
CA ARG A 291 -4.91 -11.89 9.02
C ARG A 291 -6.40 -11.54 8.96
N TYR A 292 -6.75 -10.26 8.96
CA TYR A 292 -8.11 -9.79 9.21
C TYR A 292 -8.80 -9.12 8.01
N TYR A 293 -8.08 -8.92 6.88
CA TYR A 293 -8.62 -8.37 5.63
C TYR A 293 -8.45 -9.29 4.40
N PRO A 294 -8.75 -10.61 4.49
CA PRO A 294 -8.66 -11.52 3.35
C PRO A 294 -9.54 -11.10 2.18
N GLU A 295 -9.07 -11.36 0.95
CA GLU A 295 -9.82 -11.11 -0.30
C GLU A 295 -10.43 -9.70 -0.40
N THR A 296 -9.68 -8.68 0.04
CA THR A 296 -10.02 -7.25 -0.13
C THR A 296 -9.15 -6.53 -1.15
N LEU A 297 -8.10 -7.19 -1.68
CA LEU A 297 -7.10 -6.60 -2.58
C LEU A 297 -7.12 -7.27 -3.96
N SER A 298 -7.44 -6.49 -5.00
CA SER A 298 -7.38 -6.93 -6.40
C SER A 298 -5.99 -6.70 -6.99
N ARG A 299 -5.50 -5.47 -6.92
CA ARG A 299 -4.19 -5.04 -7.46
C ARG A 299 -3.47 -4.14 -6.47
N LYS A 300 -2.15 -4.22 -6.44
CA LYS A 300 -1.26 -3.41 -5.61
C LYS A 300 -0.15 -2.79 -6.44
N PHE A 301 -0.06 -1.45 -6.38
CA PHE A 301 0.94 -0.68 -7.08
C PHE A 301 1.95 -0.08 -6.12
N PHE A 302 3.21 -0.15 -6.48
CA PHE A 302 4.30 0.56 -5.82
C PHE A 302 4.85 1.55 -6.83
N VAL A 303 4.61 2.84 -6.62
CA VAL A 303 4.95 3.90 -7.58
C VAL A 303 6.10 4.77 -7.07
N ASN A 304 6.76 5.46 -8.00
CA ASN A 304 7.96 6.26 -7.72
C ASN A 304 9.09 5.45 -7.07
N VAL A 305 9.21 4.16 -7.42
CA VAL A 305 10.26 3.28 -6.91
C VAL A 305 11.55 3.46 -7.73
N PRO A 306 12.70 3.81 -7.12
CA PRO A 306 13.95 4.04 -7.84
C PRO A 306 14.36 2.86 -8.74
N LEU A 307 14.77 3.15 -9.98
CA LEU A 307 15.18 2.13 -10.96
C LEU A 307 16.29 1.20 -10.44
N VAL A 308 17.21 1.73 -9.64
CA VAL A 308 18.28 0.96 -8.98
C VAL A 308 17.77 -0.14 -8.07
N MET A 309 16.51 -0.09 -7.64
CA MET A 309 15.84 -1.11 -6.82
C MET A 309 15.09 -2.16 -7.65
N GLY A 310 15.18 -2.15 -8.98
CA GLY A 310 14.51 -3.12 -9.85
C GLY A 310 14.90 -4.58 -9.56
N TRP A 311 16.09 -4.82 -9.00
CA TRP A 311 16.53 -6.16 -8.58
C TRP A 311 15.74 -6.70 -7.36
N VAL A 312 15.31 -5.83 -6.44
CA VAL A 312 14.47 -6.22 -5.29
C VAL A 312 13.13 -6.74 -5.77
N TYR A 313 12.59 -6.15 -6.83
CA TYR A 313 11.35 -6.61 -7.45
C TYR A 313 11.50 -7.98 -8.11
N GLN A 314 12.60 -8.21 -8.84
CA GLN A 314 12.86 -9.52 -9.44
C GLN A 314 13.07 -10.60 -8.38
N ALA A 315 13.77 -10.29 -7.28
CA ALA A 315 13.93 -11.19 -6.16
C ALA A 315 12.60 -11.48 -5.45
N ALA A 316 11.78 -10.46 -5.20
CA ALA A 316 10.46 -10.64 -4.59
C ALA A 316 9.55 -11.53 -5.45
N LYS A 317 9.52 -11.32 -6.78
CA LYS A 317 8.74 -12.14 -7.72
C LYS A 317 9.13 -13.61 -7.74
N MET A 318 10.37 -13.95 -7.42
CA MET A 318 10.82 -15.34 -7.31
C MET A 318 10.38 -16.02 -6.01
N ILE A 319 10.04 -15.23 -4.98
CA ILE A 319 9.71 -15.71 -3.62
C ILE A 319 8.19 -15.66 -3.36
N VAL A 320 7.47 -14.69 -3.93
CA VAL A 320 6.00 -14.61 -3.80
C VAL A 320 5.30 -15.58 -4.77
N SER A 321 4.15 -16.11 -4.35
CA SER A 321 3.33 -16.98 -5.21
C SER A 321 2.95 -16.27 -6.51
N LYS A 322 2.74 -17.04 -7.59
CA LYS A 322 2.34 -16.48 -8.90
C LYS A 322 1.08 -15.60 -8.80
N GLU A 323 0.15 -15.95 -7.91
CA GLU A 323 -1.06 -15.16 -7.67
C GLU A 323 -0.77 -13.82 -7.00
N THR A 324 0.10 -13.76 -5.99
CA THR A 324 0.53 -12.50 -5.38
C THR A 324 1.36 -11.65 -6.35
N ALA A 325 2.24 -12.29 -7.14
CA ALA A 325 3.06 -11.60 -8.14
C ALA A 325 2.22 -10.98 -9.27
N LYS A 326 1.11 -11.61 -9.68
CA LYS A 326 0.15 -11.05 -10.65
C LYS A 326 -0.55 -9.80 -10.12
N LYS A 327 -0.82 -9.74 -8.82
CA LYS A 327 -1.47 -8.58 -8.20
C LYS A 327 -0.51 -7.40 -8.02
N PHE A 328 0.81 -7.59 -8.07
CA PHE A 328 1.80 -6.58 -7.64
C PHE A 328 2.57 -5.97 -8.83
N THR A 329 2.34 -4.68 -9.05
CA THR A 329 2.99 -3.90 -10.12
C THR A 329 3.89 -2.83 -9.50
N VAL A 330 5.13 -2.75 -9.97
CA VAL A 330 6.08 -1.72 -9.54
C VAL A 330 6.34 -0.77 -10.70
N LEU A 331 6.14 0.52 -10.47
CA LEU A 331 6.32 1.58 -11.46
C LEU A 331 7.39 2.56 -10.95
N SER A 332 8.37 2.86 -11.80
CA SER A 332 9.42 3.82 -11.45
C SER A 332 8.94 5.27 -11.45
N TYR A 333 7.84 5.55 -12.13
CA TYR A 333 7.25 6.89 -12.24
C TYR A 333 5.77 6.84 -11.84
N GLY A 334 5.34 7.76 -10.98
CA GLY A 334 3.95 7.88 -10.51
C GLY A 334 2.97 8.13 -11.65
N ASN A 335 3.35 8.96 -12.62
CA ASN A 335 2.49 9.29 -13.76
C ASN A 335 2.21 8.10 -14.70
N ALA A 336 2.98 7.02 -14.61
CA ALA A 336 2.73 5.80 -15.39
C ALA A 336 1.49 5.04 -14.89
N LEU A 337 1.00 5.33 -13.68
CA LEU A 337 -0.14 4.62 -13.08
C LEU A 337 -1.43 4.78 -13.90
N ALA A 338 -1.63 5.90 -14.59
CA ALA A 338 -2.77 6.09 -15.50
C ALA A 338 -2.78 5.12 -16.68
N GLY A 339 -1.64 4.53 -17.07
CA GLY A 339 -1.63 3.44 -18.05
C GLY A 339 -2.27 2.15 -17.52
N GLU A 340 -2.26 1.96 -16.20
CA GLU A 340 -2.73 0.75 -15.52
C GLU A 340 -4.16 0.87 -14.99
N LEU A 341 -4.53 2.08 -14.55
CA LEU A 341 -5.82 2.38 -13.90
C LEU A 341 -6.69 3.36 -14.70
N GLY A 342 -6.21 3.86 -15.84
CA GLY A 342 -6.93 4.79 -16.69
C GLY A 342 -6.80 6.26 -16.28
N LYS A 343 -7.41 7.13 -17.09
CA LYS A 343 -7.34 8.60 -16.96
C LYS A 343 -8.18 9.19 -15.81
N GLY A 344 -9.01 8.37 -15.15
CA GLY A 344 -9.81 8.76 -13.99
C GLY A 344 -8.99 9.09 -12.73
N LEU A 345 -7.67 8.95 -12.78
CA LEU A 345 -6.76 9.22 -11.67
C LEU A 345 -6.48 10.72 -11.43
N PRO A 346 -5.88 11.06 -10.28
CA PRO A 346 -5.31 12.38 -10.02
C PRO A 346 -4.16 12.74 -10.99
N LYS A 347 -3.89 14.03 -11.14
CA LYS A 347 -2.85 14.56 -12.05
C LYS A 347 -1.45 14.04 -11.72
N GLU A 348 -1.15 13.90 -10.44
CA GLU A 348 0.12 13.39 -9.91
C GLU A 348 0.43 11.97 -10.42
N TYR A 349 -0.61 11.22 -10.76
CA TYR A 349 -0.55 9.84 -11.24
C TYR A 349 -0.88 9.69 -12.73
N GLY A 350 -0.79 10.79 -13.47
CA GLY A 350 -0.94 10.83 -14.93
C GLY A 350 -2.40 10.85 -15.42
N GLY A 351 -3.36 11.00 -14.50
CA GLY A 351 -4.77 11.15 -14.85
C GLY A 351 -5.18 12.59 -15.13
N GLU A 352 -6.47 12.78 -15.36
CA GLU A 352 -7.06 14.05 -15.81
C GLU A 352 -7.99 14.68 -14.75
N LYS A 353 -8.14 14.06 -13.57
CA LYS A 353 -8.96 14.59 -12.46
C LYS A 353 -8.21 15.69 -11.67
N GLY A 354 -8.78 16.13 -10.55
CA GLY A 354 -8.14 17.10 -9.65
C GLY A 354 -6.89 16.55 -8.97
N ALA A 355 -6.25 17.36 -8.12
CA ALA A 355 -5.16 16.88 -7.29
C ALA A 355 -5.66 15.80 -6.31
N LEU A 356 -4.82 14.84 -5.91
CA LEU A 356 -5.25 13.76 -5.02
C LEU A 356 -5.82 14.30 -3.70
N SER A 357 -5.25 15.38 -3.17
CA SER A 357 -5.74 16.04 -1.95
C SER A 357 -7.09 16.74 -2.09
N GLU A 358 -7.53 17.04 -3.32
CA GLU A 358 -8.80 17.72 -3.61
C GLU A 358 -9.94 16.73 -3.84
N ILE A 359 -9.63 15.60 -4.50
CA ILE A 359 -10.64 14.59 -4.89
C ILE A 359 -10.64 13.36 -3.97
N GLY A 360 -9.58 13.19 -3.19
CA GLY A 360 -9.40 12.08 -2.27
C GLY A 360 -10.11 12.28 -0.95
N GLU A 361 -10.64 11.19 -0.43
CA GLU A 361 -11.17 11.12 0.93
C GLU A 361 -10.08 10.62 1.88
N GLY A 362 -9.54 11.52 2.71
CA GLY A 362 -8.53 11.22 3.74
C GLY A 362 -9.12 11.17 5.15
N MET A 363 -8.40 10.56 6.11
CA MET A 363 -8.85 10.48 7.51
C MET A 363 -9.12 11.86 8.11
N LYS A 364 -9.98 11.94 9.13
CA LYS A 364 -10.19 13.22 9.84
C LYS A 364 -8.92 13.59 10.59
N LEU A 365 -8.53 14.86 10.49
CA LEU A 365 -7.32 15.36 11.13
C LEU A 365 -7.62 16.58 11.99
N GLU A 366 -6.91 16.72 13.10
CA GLU A 366 -6.93 17.89 13.98
C GLU A 366 -5.52 18.37 14.31
N GLY A 367 -5.42 19.64 14.73
CA GLY A 367 -4.13 20.30 15.01
C GLY A 367 -3.83 21.42 14.04
#